data_AF-A0A6V7H514-F1
#
_entry.id   AF-A0A6V7H514-F1
#
_cell.length_a   1.000
_cell.length_b   1.000
_cell.length_c   1.000
_cell.angle_alpha   90.00
_cell.angle_beta   90.00
_cell.angle_gamma   90.00
#
_symmetry.space_group_name_H-M   'P 1'
#
loop_
_entity.id
_entity.type
_entity.pdbx_description
1 polymer ?
#
loop_
_entity_poly.entity_id
_entity_poly.type
_entity_poly.pdbx_seq_one_letter_code
_entity_poly.pdbx_strand_id
1 'polypeptide(L)'
;SDQMVSYATTIRKSIKWYRKLALHLILGTTIVNAHIVYQRATNKKIEIRKFRELYVTEWLTSENTIPDDNRNKTKKISHHLEIRKNQQDDKSIRRLCALCYKKKRQT
;
A
#
# COMPACT_ATOMS: atom_id res chain seq x y z
N SER A 1 -6.06 19.47 11.98
CA SER A 1 -5.91 18.70 10.72
C SER A 1 -5.65 17.23 10.99
N ASP A 2 -4.80 16.87 11.95
CA ASP A 2 -4.41 15.47 12.24
C ASP A 2 -5.60 14.52 12.47
N GLN A 3 -6.61 14.97 13.21
CA GLN A 3 -7.86 14.22 13.42
C GLN A 3 -8.62 13.92 12.11
N MET A 4 -8.59 14.81 11.12
CA MET A 4 -9.24 14.55 9.82
C MET A 4 -8.49 13.53 8.97
N VAL A 5 -7.17 13.44 9.16
CA VAL A 5 -6.31 12.49 8.44
C VAL A 5 -6.40 11.10 9.06
N SER A 6 -6.57 10.99 10.38
CA SER A 6 -6.62 9.70 11.09
C SER A 6 -7.84 8.85 10.70
N TYR A 7 -9.01 9.47 10.43
CA TYR A 7 -10.23 8.75 10.02
C TYR A 7 -10.12 8.06 8.65
N ALA A 8 -9.18 8.47 7.80
CA ALA A 8 -9.01 7.92 6.45
C ALA A 8 -7.51 7.78 6.10
N THR A 9 -6.76 7.14 7.00
CA THR A 9 -5.33 6.88 6.83
C THR A 9 -5.06 5.79 5.79
N THR A 10 -4.10 6.05 4.90
CA THR A 10 -3.63 5.09 3.88
C THR A 10 -2.39 4.32 4.32
N ILE A 11 -1.93 4.53 5.56
CA ILE A 11 -0.70 3.95 6.10
C ILE A 11 -0.92 2.47 6.47
N ARG A 12 -0.10 1.57 5.91
CA ARG A 12 -0.10 0.14 6.23
C ARG A 12 1.12 -0.27 7.06
N LYS A 13 0.99 -1.35 7.85
CA LYS A 13 2.03 -1.86 8.75
C LYS A 13 3.35 -2.20 8.01
N SER A 14 3.27 -2.74 6.79
CA SER A 14 4.40 -3.24 5.99
C SER A 14 5.20 -2.19 5.22
N ILE A 15 4.89 -0.90 5.36
CA ILE A 15 5.55 0.19 4.61
C ILE A 15 6.76 0.73 5.39
N LYS A 16 7.89 0.98 4.70
CA LYS A 16 9.07 1.62 5.30
C LYS A 16 8.73 3.02 5.82
N TRP A 17 9.34 3.44 6.94
CA TRP A 17 8.97 4.66 7.67
C TRP A 17 8.93 5.92 6.78
N TYR A 18 9.92 6.13 5.93
CA TYR A 18 10.00 7.31 5.06
C TYR A 18 8.89 7.34 4.00
N ARG A 19 8.44 6.17 3.53
CA ARG A 19 7.30 6.07 2.62
C ARG A 19 5.99 6.40 3.33
N LYS A 20 5.88 6.07 4.63
CA LYS A 20 4.72 6.48 5.45
C LYS A 20 4.64 8.00 5.56
N LEU A 21 5.78 8.67 5.73
CA LEU A 21 5.84 10.14 5.74
C LEU A 21 5.40 10.73 4.39
N ALA A 22 5.92 10.21 3.28
CA ALA A 22 5.51 10.67 1.95
C ALA A 22 4.00 10.50 1.73
N LEU A 23 3.43 9.34 2.09
CA LEU A 23 1.98 9.11 1.99
C LEU A 23 1.19 10.08 2.89
N HIS A 24 1.66 10.35 4.10
CA HIS A 24 1.00 11.29 4.99
C HIS A 24 1.02 12.73 4.43
N LEU A 25 2.15 13.16 3.88
CA LEU A 25 2.28 14.48 3.27
C LEU A 25 1.36 14.62 2.05
N ILE A 26 1.43 13.66 1.11
CA ILE A 26 0.75 13.70 -0.19
C ILE A 26 -0.75 13.42 -0.07
N LEU A 27 -1.17 12.44 0.74
CA LEU A 27 -2.57 12.01 0.81
C LEU A 27 -3.28 12.54 2.06
N GLY A 28 -2.54 12.78 3.15
CA GLY A 28 -3.12 13.35 4.36
C GLY A 28 -3.24 14.85 4.25
N THR A 29 -2.10 15.54 4.23
CA THR A 29 -2.04 17.01 4.32
C THR A 29 -2.58 17.69 3.07
N THR A 30 -2.08 17.31 1.88
CA THR A 30 -2.50 17.98 0.63
C THR A 30 -3.97 17.79 0.31
N ILE A 31 -4.56 16.61 0.55
CA ILE A 31 -6.00 16.39 0.28
C ILE A 31 -6.87 17.24 1.20
N VAL A 32 -6.54 17.35 2.49
CA VAL A 32 -7.29 18.21 3.43
C VAL A 32 -7.18 19.68 3.01
N ASN A 33 -5.98 20.14 2.62
CA ASN A 33 -5.79 21.51 2.16
C ASN A 33 -6.54 21.78 0.84
N ALA A 34 -6.47 20.86 -0.12
CA ALA A 34 -7.20 20.94 -1.38
C ALA A 34 -8.72 20.98 -1.15
N HIS A 35 -9.23 20.22 -0.18
CA HIS A 35 -10.64 20.25 0.20
C HIS A 35 -11.07 21.62 0.72
N ILE A 36 -10.26 22.24 1.59
CA ILE A 36 -10.52 23.59 2.10
C ILE A 36 -10.51 24.62 0.96
N VAL A 37 -9.52 24.55 0.07
CA VAL A 37 -9.41 25.45 -1.09
C VAL A 37 -10.61 25.28 -2.02
N TYR A 38 -11.01 24.05 -2.32
CA TYR A 38 -12.17 23.74 -3.16
C TYR A 38 -13.46 24.32 -2.57
N GLN A 39 -13.69 24.13 -1.28
CA GLN A 39 -14.88 24.67 -0.60
C GLN A 39 -14.92 26.20 -0.65
N ARG A 40 -13.77 26.86 -0.46
CA ARG A 40 -13.66 28.33 -0.54
C ARG A 40 -13.88 28.85 -1.96
N ALA A 41 -13.30 28.19 -2.96
CA ALA A 41 -13.38 28.63 -4.36
C ALA A 41 -14.78 28.41 -4.96
N THR A 42 -15.44 27.31 -4.62
CA THR A 42 -16.74 26.94 -5.21
C THR A 42 -17.94 27.34 -4.37
N ASN A 43 -17.74 27.79 -3.12
CA ASN A 43 -18.77 28.00 -2.10
C ASN A 43 -19.68 26.78 -1.84
N LYS A 44 -19.27 25.58 -2.29
CA LYS A 44 -20.02 24.34 -2.08
C LYS A 44 -19.48 23.63 -0.85
N LYS A 45 -20.36 23.39 0.12
CA LYS A 45 -20.04 22.55 1.28
C LYS A 45 -20.19 21.08 0.90
N ILE A 46 -19.06 20.40 0.78
CA ILE A 46 -18.99 18.95 0.59
C ILE A 46 -18.24 18.29 1.74
N GLU A 47 -18.67 17.11 2.16
CA GLU A 47 -17.94 16.31 3.15
C GLU A 47 -16.60 15.83 2.60
N ILE A 48 -15.58 15.77 3.45
CA ILE A 48 -14.23 15.33 3.04
C ILE A 48 -14.23 13.88 2.52
N ARG A 49 -15.14 13.03 3.02
CA ARG A 49 -15.32 11.65 2.53
C ARG A 49 -15.71 11.63 1.05
N LYS A 50 -16.76 12.39 0.71
CA LYS A 50 -17.26 12.50 -0.66
C LYS A 50 -16.25 13.17 -1.59
N PHE A 51 -15.50 14.15 -1.08
CA PHE A 51 -14.40 14.76 -1.83
C PHE A 51 -13.31 13.75 -2.21
N ARG A 52 -12.92 12.87 -1.28
CA ARG A 52 -11.94 11.80 -1.55
C ARG A 52 -12.45 10.80 -2.57
N GLU A 53 -13.73 10.43 -2.50
CA GLU A 53 -14.36 9.53 -3.48
C GLU A 53 -14.27 10.13 -4.90
N LEU A 54 -14.63 11.41 -5.06
CA LEU A 54 -14.54 12.11 -6.35
C LEU A 54 -13.12 12.10 -6.93
N TYR A 55 -12.11 12.39 -6.10
CA TYR A 55 -10.70 12.33 -6.51
C TYR A 55 -10.29 10.93 -6.97
N VAL A 56 -10.65 9.90 -6.20
CA VAL A 56 -10.30 8.51 -6.54
C VAL A 56 -11.00 8.08 -7.82
N THR A 57 -12.29 8.43 -8.00
CA THR A 57 -12.99 8.14 -9.25
C THR A 57 -12.33 8.83 -10.43
N GLU A 58 -12.02 10.12 -10.33
CA GLU A 58 -11.37 10.85 -11.42
C GLU A 58 -10.00 10.26 -11.78
N TRP A 59 -9.18 9.92 -10.79
CA TRP A 59 -7.87 9.30 -11.01
C TRP A 59 -7.95 7.90 -11.62
N LEU A 60 -8.99 7.13 -11.30
CA LEU A 60 -9.18 5.79 -11.84
C LEU A 60 -9.86 5.81 -13.22
N THR A 61 -10.65 6.84 -13.53
CA THR A 61 -11.36 6.97 -14.81
C THR A 61 -10.52 7.71 -15.87
N SER A 62 -9.50 8.47 -15.48
CA SER A 62 -8.54 9.05 -16.43
C SER A 62 -7.86 7.92 -17.23
N GLU A 63 -8.11 7.90 -18.54
CA GLU A 63 -7.84 6.85 -19.55
C GLU A 63 -6.38 6.37 -19.74
N ASN A 64 -5.48 6.61 -18.80
CA ASN A 64 -4.08 6.12 -18.89
C ASN A 64 -3.82 4.81 -18.16
N THR A 65 -4.83 4.16 -17.59
CA THR A 65 -4.71 2.77 -17.12
C THR A 65 -5.32 1.83 -18.14
N ILE A 66 -4.70 1.70 -19.31
CA ILE A 66 -4.82 0.44 -20.05
C ILE A 66 -4.44 -0.63 -19.04
N PRO A 67 -5.31 -1.61 -18.73
CA PRO A 67 -4.88 -2.75 -17.95
C PRO A 67 -3.76 -3.37 -18.76
N ASP A 68 -2.53 -3.20 -18.27
CA ASP A 68 -1.37 -3.84 -18.83
C ASP A 68 -1.58 -5.35 -18.67
N ASP A 69 -2.22 -5.96 -19.67
CA ASP A 69 -2.43 -7.40 -19.77
C ASP A 69 -1.06 -8.11 -19.98
N ASN A 70 -0.01 -7.34 -20.28
CA ASN A 70 1.40 -7.73 -20.24
C ASN A 70 2.07 -7.49 -18.87
N ARG A 71 1.32 -7.21 -17.78
CA ARG A 71 1.84 -7.49 -16.44
C ARG A 71 2.06 -8.98 -16.40
N ASN A 72 3.31 -9.41 -16.61
CA ASN A 72 3.78 -10.76 -16.43
C ASN A 72 3.06 -11.33 -15.21
N LYS A 73 2.01 -12.14 -15.44
CA LYS A 73 1.25 -12.75 -14.37
C LYS A 73 2.29 -13.53 -13.62
N THR A 74 2.73 -13.02 -12.47
CA THR A 74 3.70 -13.71 -11.63
C THR A 74 3.08 -15.07 -11.42
N LYS A 75 3.67 -16.10 -12.03
CA LYS A 75 3.14 -17.47 -11.94
C LYS A 75 2.84 -17.67 -10.46
N LYS A 76 1.62 -18.08 -10.12
CA LYS A 76 1.27 -18.40 -8.73
C LYS A 76 2.14 -19.58 -8.34
N ILE A 77 3.32 -19.30 -7.82
CA ILE A 77 4.23 -20.32 -7.33
C ILE A 77 3.64 -20.78 -5.99
N SER A 78 3.26 -22.04 -5.93
CA SER A 78 2.90 -22.66 -4.67
C SER A 78 4.16 -22.74 -3.81
N HIS A 79 4.16 -22.01 -2.69
CA HIS A 79 5.27 -22.01 -1.75
C HIS A 79 5.06 -23.06 -0.67
N HIS A 80 5.77 -24.18 -0.76
CA HIS A 80 5.86 -25.16 0.32
C HIS A 80 6.78 -24.61 1.43
N LEU A 81 6.22 -24.36 2.61
CA LEU A 81 6.94 -23.83 3.77
C LEU A 81 7.37 -24.96 4.71
N GLU A 82 8.67 -25.09 4.93
CA GLU A 82 9.26 -26.08 5.85
C GLU A 82 9.82 -25.40 7.10
N ILE A 83 9.71 -26.08 8.24
CA ILE A 83 10.28 -25.64 9.51
C ILE A 83 11.75 -26.07 9.56
N ARG A 84 12.66 -25.10 9.73
CA ARG A 84 14.08 -25.41 9.97
C ARG A 84 14.34 -25.57 11.46
N LYS A 85 15.03 -26.65 11.82
CA LYS A 85 15.56 -26.93 13.15
C LYS A 85 17.02 -26.50 13.24
N ASN A 86 17.49 -26.09 14.42
CA ASN A 86 18.90 -25.83 14.65
C ASN A 86 19.66 -27.17 14.75
N GLN A 87 20.89 -27.24 14.23
CA GLN A 87 21.70 -28.46 14.32
C GLN A 87 22.12 -28.78 15.77
N GLN A 88 22.16 -27.76 16.63
CA GLN A 88 22.60 -27.86 18.02
C GLN A 88 21.44 -27.97 19.02
N ASP A 89 20.22 -27.62 18.61
CA ASP A 89 19.04 -27.57 19.49
C ASP A 89 17.81 -27.89 18.63
N ASP A 90 16.94 -28.82 19.07
CA ASP A 90 15.70 -29.22 18.35
C ASP A 90 14.64 -28.09 18.25
N LYS A 91 15.02 -26.88 18.66
CA LYS A 91 14.20 -25.68 18.61
C LYS A 91 13.98 -25.24 17.16
N SER A 92 12.72 -25.05 16.80
CA SER A 92 12.33 -24.50 15.50
C SER A 92 12.79 -23.05 15.38
N ILE A 93 13.53 -22.72 14.31
CA ILE A 93 14.04 -21.36 14.09
C ILE A 93 12.97 -20.53 13.36
N ARG A 94 12.63 -20.91 12.12
CA ARG A 94 11.69 -20.20 11.23
C ARG A 94 11.13 -21.14 10.15
N ARG A 95 9.94 -20.80 9.63
CA ARG A 95 9.37 -21.40 8.42
C ARG A 95 9.96 -20.70 7.19
N LEU A 96 10.45 -21.46 6.22
CA LEU A 96 11.02 -20.93 4.97
C LEU A 96 10.48 -21.72 3.78
N CYS A 97 10.37 -21.08 2.61
CA CYS A 97 10.07 -21.83 1.40
C CYS A 97 11.27 -22.67 0.97
N ALA A 98 11.13 -24.00 0.95
CA ALA A 98 12.21 -24.93 0.62
C ALA A 98 12.80 -24.66 -0.78
N LEU A 99 11.93 -24.43 -1.76
CA LEU A 99 12.30 -24.16 -3.15
C LEU A 99 13.07 -22.83 -3.29
N CYS A 100 12.56 -21.74 -2.71
CA CYS A 100 13.20 -20.43 -2.80
C CYS A 100 14.55 -20.41 -2.08
N TYR A 101 14.65 -21.12 -0.95
CA TYR A 101 15.89 -21.20 -0.19
C TYR A 101 16.94 -22.05 -0.91
N LYS A 102 16.55 -23.18 -1.51
CA LYS A 102 17.43 -24.00 -2.35
C LYS A 102 17.98 -23.21 -3.54
N LYS A 103 17.12 -22.46 -4.24
CA LYS A 103 17.53 -21.58 -5.36
C LYS A 103 18.56 -20.54 -4.93
N LYS A 104 18.37 -19.90 -3.77
CA LYS A 104 19.32 -18.91 -3.21
C LYS A 104 20.66 -19.49 -2.76
N ARG A 105 20.78 -20.81 -2.54
CA ARG A 105 22.07 -21.46 -2.21
C ARG A 105 22.91 -21.79 -3.44
N GLN A 106 22.31 -21.82 -4.62
CA GLN A 106 22.98 -22.17 -5.87
C GLN A 106 23.58 -20.96 -6.59
N THR A 107 23.19 -19.75 -6.17
CA THR A 107 23.74 -18.45 -6.56
C THR A 107 24.67 -17.95 -5.49
#